data_AF-A0A1G5WWB7-F1
#
_entry.id   AF-A0A1G5WWB7-F1
#
_cell.length_a   1.000
_cell.length_b   1.000
_cell.length_c   1.000
_cell.angle_alpha   90.00
_cell.angle_beta   90.00
_cell.angle_gamma   90.00
#
_symmetry.space_group_name_H-M   'P 1'
#
loop_
_entity.id
_entity.type
_entity.pdbx_description
1 polymer ?
#
loop_
_entity_poly.entity_id
_entity_poly.type
_entity_poly.pdbx_seq_one_letter_code
_entity_poly.pdbx_strand_id
1 'polypeptide(L)'
;MLRLKNRNNSLNLIRLILASFVLIYHSYFFLGFETNNYAYILRLAVPCFFVISGYLIISSAIKNDVKSYFKKRFARIYPAFLCSIIMTMILFAPLTFSINNSGTFDIISFLKDSDLIKFFIYSLPFGFQNLGTTLINTPATTWNGSAWTLKYEFGCYIVIAIIILLLNKLKILKKNYVKIIFGLYILLTILSILDFAINGKYNDNYFNKHLYTYAIYFLSIFLGGSTVYLISENLQTSWKILSIMLIFCFIIMRFMPYFIAMEICAIPMIYILLFISVKLKSPRWIQENDISYGIYIYAWPIQVVVACFWNTHSIPHNLLIYSFICMILTIIFATISWFLIEKPILDKIRG
;
A
#
# COMPACT_ATOMS: atom_id res chain seq x y z
N MET A 1 -7.42 25.65 6.59
CA MET A 1 -6.81 25.27 5.30
C MET A 1 -6.69 23.76 5.25
N LEU A 2 -6.86 23.14 4.09
CA LEU A 2 -6.77 21.69 3.91
C LEU A 2 -5.32 21.18 3.92
N ARG A 3 -4.37 22.02 3.51
CA ARG A 3 -2.95 21.63 3.46
C ARG A 3 -2.40 21.28 4.83
N LEU A 4 -1.74 20.12 4.93
CA LEU A 4 -1.03 19.68 6.12
C LEU A 4 0.25 20.52 6.29
N LYS A 5 0.18 21.58 7.09
CA LYS A 5 1.33 22.45 7.40
C LYS A 5 2.09 22.03 8.68
N ASN A 6 1.38 21.42 9.64
CA ASN A 6 1.92 21.07 10.95
C ASN A 6 1.86 19.55 11.20
N ARG A 7 2.68 19.07 12.14
CA ARG A 7 2.65 17.66 12.61
C ARG A 7 1.35 17.28 13.34
N ASN A 8 0.54 18.26 13.76
CA ASN A 8 -0.72 18.03 14.45
C ASN A 8 -1.85 17.68 13.46
N ASN A 9 -1.77 16.49 12.89
CA ASN A 9 -2.80 15.89 12.04
C ASN A 9 -2.85 14.37 12.27
N SER A 10 -3.92 13.71 11.84
CA SER A 10 -4.13 12.28 12.03
C SER A 10 -3.79 11.43 10.80
N LEU A 11 -2.93 11.90 9.89
CA LEU A 11 -2.62 11.13 8.67
C LEU A 11 -1.97 9.77 8.96
N ASN A 12 -1.08 9.68 9.95
CA ASN A 12 -0.49 8.41 10.36
C ASN A 12 -1.54 7.46 10.95
N LEU A 13 -2.52 7.99 11.70
CA LEU A 13 -3.64 7.20 12.22
C LEU A 13 -4.52 6.67 11.08
N ILE A 14 -4.82 7.50 10.07
CA ILE A 14 -5.54 7.07 8.89
C ILE A 14 -4.77 5.94 8.20
N ARG A 15 -3.47 6.10 7.96
CA ARG A 15 -2.63 5.07 7.35
C ARG A 15 -2.58 3.78 8.17
N LEU A 16 -2.57 3.88 9.49
CA LEU A 16 -2.68 2.75 10.40
C LEU A 16 -4.00 1.99 10.21
N ILE A 17 -5.13 2.71 10.18
CA ILE A 17 -6.46 2.12 9.92
C ILE A 17 -6.52 1.44 8.55
N LEU A 18 -5.96 2.07 7.51
CA LEU A 18 -5.89 1.49 6.17
C LEU A 18 -5.05 0.20 6.16
N ALA A 19 -3.92 0.16 6.87
CA ALA A 19 -3.10 -1.06 6.99
C ALA A 19 -3.88 -2.17 7.70
N SER A 20 -4.65 -1.82 8.73
CA SER A 20 -5.54 -2.76 9.41
C SER A 20 -6.66 -3.28 8.50
N PHE A 21 -7.23 -2.46 7.62
CA PHE A 21 -8.22 -2.90 6.63
C PHE A 21 -7.64 -3.92 5.65
N VAL A 22 -6.41 -3.73 5.18
CA VAL A 22 -5.71 -4.71 4.33
C VAL A 22 -5.59 -6.06 5.04
N LEU A 23 -5.15 -6.06 6.30
CA LEU A 23 -5.03 -7.29 7.10
C LEU A 23 -6.38 -8.01 7.23
N ILE A 24 -7.43 -7.29 7.65
CA ILE A 24 -8.76 -7.88 7.84
C ILE A 24 -9.32 -8.41 6.51
N TYR A 25 -9.09 -7.70 5.40
CA TYR A 25 -9.49 -8.17 4.08
C TYR A 25 -8.82 -9.51 3.73
N HIS A 26 -7.52 -9.66 3.99
CA HIS A 26 -6.80 -10.91 3.76
C HIS A 26 -7.25 -12.05 4.68
N SER A 27 -7.79 -11.75 5.88
CA SER A 27 -8.35 -12.78 6.75
C SER A 27 -9.51 -13.56 6.11
N TYR A 28 -10.29 -12.93 5.21
CA TYR A 28 -11.31 -13.64 4.45
C TYR A 28 -10.68 -14.74 3.58
N PHE A 29 -9.61 -14.40 2.86
CA PHE A 29 -8.87 -15.35 2.01
C PHE A 29 -8.28 -16.49 2.83
N PHE A 30 -7.59 -16.19 3.94
CA PHE A 30 -6.94 -17.22 4.76
C PHE A 30 -7.92 -18.16 5.46
N LEU A 31 -9.14 -17.72 5.74
CA LEU A 31 -10.17 -18.58 6.34
C LEU A 31 -11.12 -19.19 5.31
N GLY A 32 -10.95 -18.91 4.01
CA GLY A 32 -11.85 -19.40 2.96
C GLY A 32 -13.26 -18.78 3.00
N PHE A 33 -13.44 -17.62 3.65
CA PHE A 33 -14.72 -16.92 3.66
C PHE A 33 -14.96 -16.16 2.36
N GLU A 34 -16.19 -16.22 1.86
CA GLU A 34 -16.62 -15.36 0.75
C GLU A 34 -16.59 -13.88 1.16
N THR A 35 -16.12 -13.03 0.26
CA THR A 35 -16.10 -11.58 0.50
C THR A 35 -17.50 -11.01 0.41
N ASN A 36 -18.03 -10.51 1.53
CA ASN A 36 -19.33 -9.85 1.60
C ASN A 36 -19.25 -8.35 1.28
N ASN A 37 -20.40 -7.65 1.32
CA ASN A 37 -20.49 -6.21 1.07
C ASN A 37 -19.58 -5.36 1.99
N TYR A 38 -19.34 -5.80 3.23
CA TYR A 38 -18.45 -5.10 4.16
C TYR A 38 -16.97 -5.23 3.77
N ALA A 39 -16.57 -6.38 3.20
CA ALA A 39 -15.22 -6.60 2.72
C ALA A 39 -14.84 -5.64 1.57
N TYR A 40 -15.82 -5.14 0.79
CA TYR A 40 -15.55 -4.15 -0.26
C TYR A 40 -15.05 -2.80 0.28
N ILE A 41 -15.48 -2.39 1.48
CA ILE A 41 -14.96 -1.18 2.12
C ILE A 41 -13.49 -1.36 2.48
N LEU A 42 -13.10 -2.58 2.90
CA LEU A 42 -11.71 -2.89 3.25
C LEU A 42 -10.79 -2.82 2.02
N ARG A 43 -11.29 -3.17 0.83
CA ARG A 43 -10.55 -3.06 -0.45
C ARG A 43 -10.14 -1.62 -0.79
N LEU A 44 -10.82 -0.61 -0.24
CA LEU A 44 -10.48 0.80 -0.45
C LEU A 44 -9.10 1.17 0.10
N ALA A 45 -8.53 0.35 0.98
CA ALA A 45 -7.28 0.64 1.66
C ALA A 45 -6.12 0.91 0.70
N VAL A 46 -5.94 0.05 -0.31
CA VAL A 46 -4.81 0.17 -1.25
C VAL A 46 -4.94 1.43 -2.13
N PRO A 47 -6.08 1.73 -2.78
CA PRO A 47 -6.29 3.01 -3.47
C PRO A 47 -6.05 4.23 -2.56
N CYS A 48 -6.51 4.18 -1.31
CA CYS A 48 -6.27 5.24 -0.33
C CYS A 48 -4.77 5.43 -0.05
N PHE A 49 -3.98 4.35 0.07
CA PHE A 49 -2.52 4.46 0.22
C PHE A 49 -1.89 5.16 -0.98
N PHE A 50 -2.25 4.77 -2.21
CA PHE A 50 -1.70 5.38 -3.42
C PHE A 50 -2.04 6.87 -3.54
N VAL A 51 -3.27 7.26 -3.23
CA VAL A 51 -3.67 8.68 -3.31
C VAL A 51 -2.99 9.53 -2.23
N ILE A 52 -2.82 8.99 -1.01
CA ILE A 52 -2.06 9.65 0.06
C ILE A 52 -0.59 9.77 -0.33
N SER A 53 0.00 8.70 -0.87
CA SER A 53 1.38 8.72 -1.38
C SER A 53 1.54 9.77 -2.47
N GLY A 54 0.61 9.86 -3.43
CA GLY A 54 0.59 10.93 -4.43
C GLY A 54 0.69 12.33 -3.83
N TYR A 55 -0.19 12.63 -2.87
CA TYR A 55 -0.22 13.90 -2.17
C TYR A 55 1.10 14.25 -1.46
N LEU A 56 1.71 13.29 -0.76
CA LEU A 56 2.93 13.52 0.03
C LEU A 56 4.20 13.55 -0.83
N ILE A 57 4.26 12.69 -1.85
CA ILE A 57 5.50 12.40 -2.56
C ILE A 57 5.81 13.46 -3.61
N ILE A 58 4.80 14.05 -4.26
CA ILE A 58 5.02 15.19 -5.16
C ILE A 58 5.66 16.39 -4.42
N SER A 59 5.26 16.63 -3.16
CA SER A 59 5.89 17.63 -2.29
C SER A 59 7.38 17.36 -2.10
N SER A 60 7.72 16.10 -1.85
CA SER A 60 9.11 15.67 -1.70
C SER A 60 9.89 15.81 -3.00
N ALA A 61 9.30 15.47 -4.15
CA ALA A 61 9.95 15.56 -5.46
C ALA A 61 10.24 17.02 -5.87
N ILE A 62 9.34 17.95 -5.54
CA ILE A 62 9.52 19.39 -5.84
C ILE A 62 10.59 20.03 -4.94
N LYS A 63 10.70 19.59 -3.68
CA LYS A 63 11.54 20.24 -2.66
C LYS A 63 12.97 19.70 -2.55
N ASN A 64 13.25 18.51 -3.10
CA ASN A 64 14.53 17.84 -2.94
C ASN A 64 15.15 17.56 -4.32
N ASP A 65 16.48 17.51 -4.37
CA ASP A 65 17.18 16.95 -5.51
C ASP A 65 16.90 15.44 -5.63
N VAL A 66 17.22 14.88 -6.80
CA VAL A 66 16.95 13.48 -7.14
C VAL A 66 17.56 12.50 -6.14
N LYS A 67 18.81 12.75 -5.73
CA LYS A 67 19.53 11.85 -4.82
C LYS A 67 18.90 11.86 -3.44
N SER A 68 18.63 13.04 -2.89
CA SER A 68 17.94 13.18 -1.60
C SER A 68 16.51 12.62 -1.63
N TYR A 69 15.79 12.85 -2.73
CA TYR A 69 14.46 12.28 -2.95
C TYR A 69 14.48 10.75 -2.86
N PHE A 70 15.31 10.09 -3.68
CA PHE A 70 15.36 8.63 -3.70
C PHE A 70 15.91 8.06 -2.39
N LYS A 71 16.91 8.69 -1.76
CA LYS A 71 17.43 8.26 -0.45
C LYS A 71 16.29 8.15 0.58
N LYS A 72 15.39 9.15 0.63
CA LYS A 72 14.21 9.15 1.51
C LYS A 72 13.18 8.07 1.14
N ARG A 73 13.05 7.73 -0.15
CA ARG A 73 12.11 6.69 -0.61
C ARG A 73 12.63 5.29 -0.32
N PHE A 74 13.88 5.02 -0.65
CA PHE A 74 14.56 3.76 -0.35
C PHE A 74 14.53 3.48 1.15
N ALA A 75 14.90 4.46 1.98
CA ALA A 75 14.85 4.32 3.44
C ALA A 75 13.46 4.06 4.00
N ARG A 76 12.39 4.45 3.30
CA ARG A 76 11.02 4.23 3.74
C ARG A 76 10.53 2.80 3.48
N ILE A 77 10.92 2.23 2.34
CA ILE A 77 10.42 0.94 1.85
C ILE A 77 11.39 -0.19 2.19
N TYR A 78 12.64 -0.06 1.77
CA TYR A 78 13.58 -1.18 1.71
C TYR A 78 13.92 -1.80 3.08
N PRO A 79 14.19 -1.03 4.15
CA PRO A 79 14.61 -1.62 5.41
C PRO A 79 13.58 -2.59 6.03
N ALA A 80 12.31 -2.16 6.14
CA ALA A 80 11.27 -3.02 6.69
C ALA A 80 10.93 -4.17 5.73
N PHE A 81 10.98 -3.95 4.41
CA PHE A 81 10.81 -5.01 3.42
C PHE A 81 11.86 -6.12 3.59
N LEU A 82 13.15 -5.75 3.64
CA LEU A 82 14.24 -6.69 3.83
C LEU A 82 14.14 -7.42 5.17
N CYS A 83 13.80 -6.69 6.24
CA CYS A 83 13.59 -7.31 7.55
C CYS A 83 12.43 -8.33 7.50
N SER A 84 11.33 -8.02 6.82
CA SER A 84 10.21 -8.96 6.69
C SER A 84 10.59 -10.24 5.95
N ILE A 85 11.45 -10.15 4.93
CA ILE A 85 11.99 -11.31 4.21
C ILE A 85 12.87 -12.13 5.14
N ILE A 86 13.82 -11.49 5.83
CA ILE A 86 14.73 -12.18 6.74
C ILE A 86 13.94 -12.90 7.84
N MET A 87 12.98 -12.22 8.46
CA MET A 87 12.10 -12.80 9.48
C MET A 87 11.26 -13.96 8.92
N THR A 88 10.83 -13.87 7.67
CA THR A 88 10.16 -14.99 7.00
C THR A 88 11.08 -16.22 6.91
N MET A 89 12.31 -16.01 6.47
CA MET A 89 13.29 -17.08 6.26
C MET A 89 13.72 -17.75 7.57
N ILE A 90 13.97 -16.97 8.62
CA ILE A 90 14.57 -17.48 9.86
C ILE A 90 13.55 -17.81 10.95
N LEU A 91 12.32 -17.29 10.85
CA LEU A 91 11.29 -17.48 11.88
C LEU A 91 9.99 -18.05 11.30
N PHE A 92 9.32 -17.36 10.37
CA PHE A 92 7.96 -17.76 9.98
C PHE A 92 7.93 -19.09 9.20
N ALA A 93 8.85 -19.31 8.27
CA ALA A 93 8.93 -20.56 7.52
C ALA A 93 9.35 -21.77 8.36
N PRO A 94 10.37 -21.67 9.25
CA PRO A 94 10.64 -22.73 10.23
C PRO A 94 9.46 -23.05 11.14
N LEU A 95 8.70 -22.03 11.57
CA LEU A 95 7.51 -22.23 12.41
C LEU A 95 6.43 -23.02 11.67
N THR A 96 6.09 -22.67 10.42
CA THR A 96 5.08 -23.45 9.67
C THR A 96 5.56 -24.86 9.36
N PHE A 97 6.84 -25.04 9.06
CA PHE A 97 7.44 -26.38 8.93
C PHE A 97 7.23 -27.21 10.19
N SER A 98 7.56 -26.64 11.35
CA SER A 98 7.40 -27.32 12.64
C SER A 98 5.92 -27.58 12.99
N ILE A 99 5.00 -26.69 12.63
CA ILE A 99 3.56 -26.87 12.87
C ILE A 99 3.01 -27.99 11.99
N ASN A 100 3.42 -28.05 10.72
CA ASN A 100 2.93 -29.03 9.77
C ASN A 100 3.47 -30.44 9.99
N ASN A 101 4.58 -30.59 10.72
CA ASN A 101 5.28 -31.88 10.93
C ASN A 101 5.52 -32.67 9.63
N SER A 102 5.61 -31.97 8.49
CA SER A 102 5.67 -32.57 7.16
C SER A 102 6.30 -31.60 6.16
N GLY A 103 6.85 -32.17 5.07
CA GLY A 103 7.48 -31.42 4.00
C GLY A 103 8.98 -31.25 4.13
N THR A 104 9.53 -30.24 3.47
CA THR A 104 10.95 -29.88 3.51
C THR A 104 11.12 -28.40 3.81
N PHE A 105 12.13 -28.09 4.62
CA PHE A 105 12.64 -26.74 4.83
C PHE A 105 14.13 -26.74 4.51
N ASP A 106 14.50 -26.05 3.44
CA ASP A 106 15.89 -25.92 3.05
C ASP A 106 16.20 -24.48 2.64
N ILE A 107 16.85 -23.78 3.57
CA ILE A 107 17.31 -22.41 3.36
C ILE A 107 18.56 -22.37 2.48
N ILE A 108 19.35 -23.45 2.43
CA ILE A 108 20.63 -23.49 1.73
C ILE A 108 20.41 -23.66 0.23
N SER A 109 19.54 -24.60 -0.18
CA SER A 109 19.14 -24.67 -1.60
C SER A 109 18.47 -23.39 -2.04
N PHE A 110 17.59 -22.82 -1.22
CA PHE A 110 16.95 -21.55 -1.50
C PHE A 110 17.96 -20.42 -1.78
N LEU A 111 18.98 -20.27 -0.93
CA LEU A 111 20.03 -19.25 -1.09
C LEU A 111 20.97 -19.51 -2.28
N LYS A 112 21.07 -20.75 -2.75
CA LYS A 112 21.90 -21.14 -3.89
C LYS A 112 21.17 -20.98 -5.23
N ASP A 113 19.90 -21.35 -5.27
CA ASP A 113 19.06 -21.26 -6.48
C ASP A 113 18.63 -19.82 -6.76
N SER A 114 18.44 -19.05 -5.69
CA SER A 114 18.13 -17.64 -5.78
C SER A 114 19.43 -16.85 -5.65
N ASP A 115 20.01 -16.42 -6.77
CA ASP A 115 21.07 -15.40 -6.78
C ASP A 115 20.67 -14.30 -5.78
N LEU A 116 21.29 -14.21 -4.61
CA LEU A 116 20.80 -13.40 -3.47
C LEU A 116 20.45 -11.97 -3.87
N ILE A 117 21.22 -11.39 -4.79
CA ILE A 117 20.99 -10.06 -5.37
C ILE A 117 19.73 -10.05 -6.26
N LYS A 118 19.61 -11.00 -7.19
CA LYS A 118 18.42 -11.17 -8.04
C LYS A 118 17.19 -11.41 -7.16
N PHE A 119 17.32 -12.23 -6.14
CA PHE A 119 16.30 -12.49 -5.15
C PHE A 119 15.81 -11.20 -4.47
N PHE A 120 16.69 -10.38 -3.89
CA PHE A 120 16.26 -9.13 -3.25
C PHE A 120 15.66 -8.11 -4.25
N ILE A 121 16.16 -8.09 -5.49
CA ILE A 121 15.66 -7.21 -6.56
C ILE A 121 14.30 -7.70 -7.11
N TYR A 122 14.12 -9.01 -7.28
CA TYR A 122 12.92 -9.65 -7.84
C TYR A 122 11.88 -10.06 -6.79
N SER A 123 12.18 -9.96 -5.50
CA SER A 123 11.19 -10.13 -4.42
C SER A 123 10.23 -8.95 -4.33
N LEU A 124 10.74 -7.73 -4.59
CA LEU A 124 9.95 -6.50 -4.51
C LEU A 124 8.75 -6.51 -5.48
N PRO A 125 8.83 -7.07 -6.72
CA PRO A 125 7.70 -7.12 -7.65
C PRO A 125 6.71 -8.28 -7.47
N PHE A 126 7.09 -9.39 -6.85
CA PHE A 126 6.29 -10.62 -6.88
C PHE A 126 6.02 -11.24 -5.50
N GLY A 127 6.52 -10.62 -4.43
CA GLY A 127 6.59 -11.25 -3.12
C GLY A 127 7.67 -12.32 -3.08
N PHE A 128 7.81 -12.93 -1.92
CA PHE A 128 8.75 -14.02 -1.70
C PHE A 128 8.07 -15.37 -1.97
N GLN A 129 8.61 -16.17 -2.89
CA GLN A 129 8.09 -17.51 -3.22
C GLN A 129 8.88 -18.62 -2.50
N ASN A 130 8.13 -19.63 -2.02
CA ASN A 130 8.51 -20.95 -1.49
C ASN A 130 9.95 -21.15 -0.94
N LEU A 131 10.06 -21.29 0.39
CA LEU A 131 11.17 -21.96 1.08
C LEU A 131 10.83 -23.45 1.19
N GLY A 132 11.30 -24.28 0.27
CA GLY A 132 10.89 -25.68 0.21
C GLY A 132 9.38 -25.83 0.14
N THR A 133 8.80 -26.68 0.99
CA THR A 133 7.35 -26.92 1.04
C THR A 133 6.69 -26.33 2.29
N THR A 134 7.27 -25.26 2.86
CA THR A 134 6.80 -24.65 4.11
C THR A 134 5.42 -23.98 4.06
N LEU A 135 4.85 -23.83 2.87
CA LEU A 135 3.49 -23.33 2.65
C LEU A 135 2.44 -24.46 2.49
N ILE A 136 2.83 -25.73 2.61
CA ILE A 136 1.88 -26.86 2.63
C ILE A 136 0.80 -26.61 3.70
N ASN A 137 -0.44 -27.02 3.41
CA ASN A 137 -1.61 -26.85 4.29
C ASN A 137 -1.94 -25.39 4.66
N THR A 138 -1.36 -24.41 3.95
CA THR A 138 -1.75 -23.01 4.03
C THR A 138 -2.45 -22.60 2.74
N PRO A 139 -3.47 -21.71 2.78
CA PRO A 139 -4.08 -21.18 1.57
C PRO A 139 -3.15 -20.31 0.72
N ALA A 140 -2.01 -19.88 1.28
CA ALA A 140 -1.09 -18.97 0.61
C ALA A 140 -0.16 -19.71 -0.36
N THR A 141 0.07 -19.08 -1.52
CA THR A 141 1.03 -19.54 -2.53
C THR A 141 2.36 -18.78 -2.48
N THR A 142 2.44 -17.74 -1.65
CA THR A 142 3.63 -16.92 -1.43
C THR A 142 3.70 -16.47 0.03
N TRP A 143 4.90 -16.23 0.53
CA TRP A 143 5.11 -15.78 1.91
C TRP A 143 4.80 -14.30 2.13
N ASN A 144 4.74 -13.49 1.08
CA ASN A 144 4.39 -12.09 1.19
C ASN A 144 3.54 -11.66 -0.01
N GLY A 145 2.30 -12.16 -0.04
CA GLY A 145 1.36 -11.90 -1.12
C GLY A 145 0.86 -10.46 -1.14
N SER A 146 0.86 -9.74 -0.01
CA SER A 146 0.46 -8.33 0.03
C SER A 146 1.49 -7.41 -0.62
N ALA A 147 2.79 -7.75 -0.61
CA ALA A 147 3.87 -6.91 -1.15
C ALA A 147 3.77 -6.59 -2.65
N TRP A 148 2.91 -7.27 -3.41
CA TRP A 148 2.76 -7.08 -4.86
C TRP A 148 2.45 -5.64 -5.30
N THR A 149 1.87 -4.81 -4.42
CA THR A 149 1.58 -3.40 -4.76
C THR A 149 2.81 -2.49 -4.68
N LEU A 150 3.87 -2.89 -3.96
CA LEU A 150 5.04 -2.05 -3.70
C LEU A 150 5.80 -1.69 -4.97
N LYS A 151 5.86 -2.59 -5.97
CA LYS A 151 6.44 -2.28 -7.28
C LYS A 151 5.74 -1.11 -7.97
N TYR A 152 4.42 -1.03 -7.87
CA TYR A 152 3.66 0.05 -8.49
C TYR A 152 3.85 1.35 -7.71
N GLU A 153 3.94 1.28 -6.37
CA GLU A 153 4.26 2.45 -5.55
C GLU A 153 5.66 3.00 -5.88
N PHE A 154 6.67 2.15 -5.93
CA PHE A 154 8.02 2.56 -6.31
C PHE A 154 8.09 3.05 -7.77
N GLY A 155 7.34 2.42 -8.68
CA GLY A 155 7.16 2.89 -10.05
C GLY A 155 6.57 4.31 -10.11
N CYS A 156 5.54 4.61 -9.31
CA CYS A 156 4.98 5.95 -9.19
C CYS A 156 6.03 6.96 -8.70
N TYR A 157 6.92 6.56 -7.78
CA TYR A 157 8.00 7.42 -7.30
C TYR A 157 9.01 7.76 -8.41
N ILE A 158 9.35 6.79 -9.25
CA ILE A 158 10.22 7.01 -10.41
C ILE A 158 9.53 7.95 -11.40
N VAL A 159 8.28 7.67 -11.76
CA VAL A 159 7.53 8.46 -12.75
C VAL A 159 7.40 9.92 -12.28
N ILE A 160 7.02 10.17 -11.02
CA ILE A 160 6.89 11.55 -10.54
C ILE A 160 8.24 12.26 -10.48
N ALA A 161 9.32 11.57 -10.13
CA ALA A 161 10.67 12.15 -10.17
C ALA A 161 11.07 12.55 -11.59
N ILE A 162 10.81 11.71 -12.59
CA ILE A 162 11.06 12.01 -14.00
C ILE A 162 10.23 13.20 -14.46
N ILE A 163 8.93 13.22 -14.14
CA ILE A 163 8.05 14.35 -14.49
C ILE A 163 8.60 15.65 -13.92
N ILE A 164 8.88 15.71 -12.61
CA ILE A 164 9.38 16.93 -11.97
C ILE A 164 10.75 17.34 -12.55
N LEU A 165 11.64 16.40 -12.83
CA LEU A 165 12.92 16.66 -13.50
C LEU A 165 12.73 17.29 -14.89
N LEU A 166 11.85 16.73 -15.71
CA LEU A 166 11.54 17.25 -17.05
C LEU A 166 10.92 18.64 -16.97
N LEU A 167 9.97 18.85 -16.07
CA LEU A 167 9.35 20.16 -15.85
C LEU A 167 10.38 21.24 -15.44
N ASN A 168 11.35 20.87 -14.59
CA ASN A 168 12.45 21.76 -14.22
C ASN A 168 13.39 22.04 -15.41
N LYS A 169 13.79 21.00 -16.17
CA LYS A 169 14.66 21.15 -17.35
C LYS A 169 14.03 22.02 -18.43
N LEU A 170 12.73 21.84 -18.68
CA LEU A 170 11.94 22.64 -19.63
C LEU A 170 11.57 24.02 -19.09
N LYS A 171 12.02 24.40 -17.90
CA LYS A 171 11.74 25.68 -17.23
C LYS A 171 10.25 26.00 -17.12
N ILE A 172 9.42 24.96 -16.96
CA ILE A 172 7.98 25.14 -16.76
C ILE A 172 7.74 25.83 -15.42
N LEU A 173 6.95 26.91 -15.44
CA LEU A 173 6.58 27.63 -14.22
C LEU A 173 5.82 26.70 -13.27
N LYS A 174 6.17 26.74 -11.97
CA LYS A 174 5.54 25.89 -10.94
C LYS A 174 4.00 25.98 -10.92
N LYS A 175 3.45 27.16 -11.24
CA LYS A 175 1.98 27.37 -11.35
C LYS A 175 1.32 26.48 -12.43
N ASN A 176 2.09 26.01 -13.41
CA ASN A 176 1.60 25.16 -14.50
C ASN A 176 1.76 23.66 -14.19
N TYR A 177 2.45 23.27 -13.10
CA TYR A 177 2.61 21.85 -12.73
C TYR A 177 1.25 21.20 -12.53
N VAL A 178 0.31 21.92 -11.91
CA VAL A 178 -1.04 21.42 -11.66
C VAL A 178 -1.75 21.04 -12.95
N LYS A 179 -1.61 21.85 -14.02
CA LYS A 179 -2.26 21.59 -15.31
C LYS A 179 -1.74 20.31 -15.94
N ILE A 180 -0.44 20.08 -15.87
CA ILE A 180 0.22 18.90 -16.46
C ILE A 180 -0.10 17.65 -15.66
N ILE A 181 0.04 17.70 -14.32
CA ILE A 181 -0.26 16.56 -13.44
C ILE A 181 -1.74 16.20 -13.50
N PHE A 182 -2.63 17.19 -13.50
CA PHE A 182 -4.07 16.96 -13.67
C PHE A 182 -4.40 16.43 -15.07
N GLY A 183 -3.79 16.98 -16.11
CA GLY A 183 -3.97 16.49 -17.49
C GLY A 183 -3.54 15.04 -17.65
N LEU A 184 -2.42 14.65 -17.04
CA LEU A 184 -1.95 13.25 -17.01
C LEU A 184 -2.91 12.35 -16.21
N TYR A 185 -3.39 12.80 -15.05
CA TYR A 185 -4.42 12.07 -14.29
C TYR A 185 -5.68 11.79 -15.13
N ILE A 186 -6.20 12.83 -15.80
CA ILE A 186 -7.38 12.69 -16.68
C ILE A 186 -7.07 11.77 -17.86
N LEU A 187 -5.91 11.93 -18.51
CA LEU A 187 -5.50 11.08 -19.63
C LEU A 187 -5.46 9.61 -19.23
N LEU A 188 -4.80 9.27 -18.12
CA LEU A 188 -4.70 7.88 -17.64
C LEU A 188 -6.08 7.32 -17.27
N THR A 189 -6.93 8.13 -16.63
CA THR A 189 -8.30 7.72 -16.31
C THR A 189 -9.13 7.43 -17.56
N ILE A 190 -9.01 8.27 -18.60
CA ILE A 190 -9.68 8.05 -19.88
C ILE A 190 -9.14 6.78 -20.55
N LEU A 191 -7.82 6.55 -20.53
CA LEU A 191 -7.24 5.32 -21.09
C LEU A 191 -7.78 4.07 -20.38
N SER A 192 -7.91 4.08 -19.07
CA SER A 192 -8.54 2.98 -18.31
C SER A 192 -10.02 2.77 -18.67
N ILE A 193 -10.77 3.84 -18.92
CA ILE A 193 -12.18 3.76 -19.37
C ILE A 193 -12.27 3.20 -20.79
N LEU A 194 -11.40 3.63 -21.69
CA LEU A 194 -11.36 3.14 -23.07
C LEU A 194 -10.94 1.67 -23.13
N ASP A 195 -9.91 1.28 -22.37
CA ASP A 195 -9.48 -0.12 -22.26
C ASP A 195 -10.63 -1.01 -21.76
N PHE A 196 -11.41 -0.54 -20.79
CA PHE A 196 -12.61 -1.23 -20.31
C PHE A 196 -13.68 -1.37 -21.38
N ALA A 197 -13.96 -0.28 -22.11
CA ALA A 197 -14.97 -0.25 -23.14
C ALA A 197 -14.65 -1.20 -24.30
N ILE A 198 -13.36 -1.34 -24.63
CA ILE A 198 -12.87 -2.20 -25.72
C ILE A 198 -12.79 -3.67 -25.28
N ASN A 199 -12.15 -3.94 -24.14
CA ASN A 199 -11.81 -5.30 -23.72
C ASN A 199 -12.86 -5.95 -22.80
N GLY A 200 -13.89 -5.21 -22.40
CA GLY A 200 -14.99 -5.71 -21.58
C GLY A 200 -14.61 -5.90 -20.11
N LYS A 201 -15.30 -6.84 -19.44
CA LYS A 201 -15.34 -6.94 -17.97
C LYS A 201 -13.94 -7.11 -17.35
N TYR A 202 -13.46 -6.06 -16.69
CA TYR A 202 -12.44 -6.13 -15.64
C TYR A 202 -12.90 -7.04 -14.49
N ASN A 203 -12.66 -8.34 -14.60
CA ASN A 203 -12.55 -9.18 -13.41
C ASN A 203 -11.09 -9.13 -12.91
N ASP A 204 -10.85 -9.56 -11.67
CA ASP A 204 -9.49 -9.60 -11.10
C ASP A 204 -8.53 -10.44 -11.98
N ASN A 205 -9.06 -11.41 -12.74
CA ASN A 205 -8.29 -12.22 -13.70
C ASN A 205 -7.82 -11.46 -14.94
N TYR A 206 -8.52 -10.41 -15.38
CA TYR A 206 -8.10 -9.54 -16.48
C TYR A 206 -6.93 -8.66 -16.05
N PHE A 207 -7.06 -8.00 -14.91
CA PHE A 207 -6.00 -7.16 -14.35
C PHE A 207 -4.72 -7.95 -14.02
N ASN A 208 -4.86 -9.18 -13.51
CA ASN A 208 -3.72 -10.06 -13.25
C ASN A 208 -2.93 -10.47 -14.51
N LYS A 209 -3.54 -10.44 -15.69
CA LYS A 209 -2.87 -10.78 -16.96
C LYS A 209 -2.14 -9.59 -17.59
N HIS A 210 -2.44 -8.36 -17.20
CA HIS A 210 -1.92 -7.15 -17.85
C HIS A 210 -1.26 -6.22 -16.83
N LEU A 211 0.03 -6.45 -16.56
CA LEU A 211 0.87 -5.63 -15.68
C LEU A 211 0.73 -4.12 -15.94
N TYR A 212 0.60 -3.73 -17.21
CA TYR A 212 0.42 -2.35 -17.64
C TYR A 212 -0.90 -1.73 -17.12
N THR A 213 -1.98 -2.50 -17.03
CA THR A 213 -3.28 -2.02 -16.53
C THR A 213 -3.19 -1.63 -15.06
N TYR A 214 -2.51 -2.42 -14.23
CA TYR A 214 -2.26 -2.02 -12.83
C TYR A 214 -1.32 -0.81 -12.71
N ALA A 215 -0.30 -0.71 -13.57
CA ALA A 215 0.61 0.43 -13.56
C ALA A 215 -0.13 1.75 -13.88
N ILE A 216 -0.98 1.74 -14.91
CA ILE A 216 -1.83 2.89 -15.28
C ILE A 216 -2.80 3.21 -14.14
N TYR A 217 -3.49 2.20 -13.61
CA TYR A 217 -4.45 2.33 -12.53
C TYR A 217 -3.87 3.02 -11.28
N PHE A 218 -2.78 2.47 -10.76
CA PHE A 218 -2.14 2.99 -9.55
C PHE A 218 -1.50 4.37 -9.79
N LEU A 219 -0.90 4.59 -10.97
CA LEU A 219 -0.33 5.88 -11.32
C LEU A 219 -1.41 6.96 -11.44
N SER A 220 -2.57 6.65 -12.04
CA SER A 220 -3.70 7.56 -12.13
C SER A 220 -4.14 8.02 -10.74
N ILE A 221 -4.41 7.08 -9.82
CA ILE A 221 -4.82 7.39 -8.45
C ILE A 221 -3.75 8.24 -7.74
N PHE A 222 -2.48 7.89 -7.89
CA PHE A 222 -1.35 8.64 -7.34
C PHE A 222 -1.29 10.08 -7.88
N LEU A 223 -1.53 10.30 -9.18
CA LEU A 223 -1.56 11.63 -9.77
C LEU A 223 -2.77 12.46 -9.32
N GLY A 224 -3.91 11.82 -9.02
CA GLY A 224 -5.06 12.47 -8.37
C GLY A 224 -4.68 13.08 -7.03
N GLY A 225 -3.99 12.33 -6.17
CA GLY A 225 -3.42 12.83 -4.91
C GLY A 225 -2.42 13.96 -5.11
N SER A 226 -1.54 13.78 -6.10
CA SER A 226 -0.51 14.77 -6.46
C SER A 226 -1.12 16.10 -6.91
N THR A 227 -2.22 16.05 -7.67
CA THR A 227 -2.98 17.22 -8.09
C THR A 227 -3.50 18.01 -6.89
N VAL A 228 -4.12 17.32 -5.92
CA VAL A 228 -4.67 17.97 -4.73
C VAL A 228 -3.58 18.65 -3.90
N TYR A 229 -2.38 18.07 -3.80
CA TYR A 229 -1.26 18.75 -3.14
C TYR A 229 -0.98 20.13 -3.75
N LEU A 230 -0.93 20.22 -5.09
CA LEU A 230 -0.59 21.45 -5.81
C LEU A 230 -1.63 22.57 -5.64
N ILE A 231 -2.89 22.22 -5.37
CA ILE A 231 -3.98 23.19 -5.12
C ILE A 231 -4.34 23.34 -3.64
N SER A 232 -3.81 22.49 -2.76
CA SER A 232 -4.23 22.40 -1.36
C SER A 232 -4.02 23.66 -0.53
N GLU A 233 -3.14 24.57 -0.97
CA GLU A 233 -2.96 25.89 -0.33
C GLU A 233 -4.24 26.73 -0.36
N ASN A 234 -5.00 26.63 -1.44
CA ASN A 234 -6.23 27.40 -1.65
C ASN A 234 -7.49 26.66 -1.21
N LEU A 235 -7.38 25.37 -0.86
CA LEU A 235 -8.51 24.56 -0.43
C LEU A 235 -8.81 24.77 1.06
N GLN A 236 -10.08 25.04 1.35
CA GLN A 236 -10.60 25.15 2.70
C GLN A 236 -11.23 23.84 3.15
N THR A 237 -11.18 23.55 4.45
CA THR A 237 -11.92 22.44 5.06
C THR A 237 -13.38 22.86 5.23
N SER A 238 -14.25 22.40 4.33
CA SER A 238 -15.69 22.69 4.38
C SER A 238 -16.49 21.40 4.47
N TRP A 239 -17.42 21.35 5.43
CA TRP A 239 -18.39 20.25 5.57
C TRP A 239 -19.29 20.13 4.33
N LYS A 240 -19.66 21.25 3.70
CA LYS A 240 -20.43 21.24 2.45
C LYS A 240 -19.65 20.54 1.32
N ILE A 241 -18.37 20.89 1.15
CA ILE A 241 -17.52 20.24 0.15
C ILE A 241 -17.33 18.76 0.50
N LEU A 242 -17.14 18.42 1.78
CA LEU A 242 -17.05 17.02 2.21
C LEU A 242 -18.29 16.21 1.80
N SER A 243 -19.49 16.72 2.09
CA SER A 243 -20.73 16.04 1.71
C SER A 243 -20.85 15.86 0.20
N ILE A 244 -20.48 16.87 -0.60
CA ILE A 244 -20.45 16.75 -2.07
C ILE A 244 -19.47 15.66 -2.51
N MET A 245 -18.25 15.63 -1.94
CA MET A 245 -17.25 14.61 -2.28
C MET A 245 -17.72 13.20 -1.90
N LEU A 246 -18.37 13.03 -0.73
CA LEU A 246 -18.92 11.75 -0.29
C LEU A 246 -20.06 11.27 -1.21
N ILE A 247 -21.00 12.15 -1.54
CA ILE A 247 -22.11 11.84 -2.46
C ILE A 247 -21.56 11.49 -3.84
N PHE A 248 -20.59 12.26 -4.34
CA PHE A 248 -19.93 11.96 -5.61
C PHE A 248 -19.28 10.57 -5.60
N CYS A 249 -18.48 10.25 -4.58
CA CYS A 249 -17.89 8.91 -4.43
C CYS A 249 -18.96 7.82 -4.39
N PHE A 250 -20.03 8.02 -3.63
CA PHE A 250 -21.11 7.05 -3.51
C PHE A 250 -21.78 6.78 -4.87
N ILE A 251 -22.12 7.84 -5.63
CA ILE A 251 -22.71 7.71 -6.96
C ILE A 251 -21.76 6.98 -7.90
N ILE A 252 -20.50 7.42 -7.99
CA ILE A 252 -19.52 6.82 -8.91
C ILE A 252 -19.29 5.34 -8.56
N MET A 253 -19.10 5.00 -7.28
CA MET A 253 -18.93 3.61 -6.85
C MET A 253 -20.16 2.73 -7.07
N ARG A 254 -21.37 3.32 -7.11
CA ARG A 254 -22.61 2.59 -7.36
C ARG A 254 -22.80 2.22 -8.83
N PHE A 255 -22.35 3.08 -9.74
CA PHE A 255 -22.66 2.98 -11.17
C PHE A 255 -21.46 2.63 -12.06
N MET A 256 -20.22 2.80 -11.57
CA MET A 256 -19.00 2.48 -12.32
C MET A 256 -18.34 1.20 -11.80
N PRO A 257 -17.64 0.44 -12.66
CA PRO A 257 -16.80 -0.67 -12.23
C PRO A 257 -15.78 -0.23 -11.18
N TYR A 258 -15.48 -1.10 -10.21
CA TYR A 258 -14.65 -0.80 -9.05
C TYR A 258 -13.35 -0.06 -9.39
N PHE A 259 -12.54 -0.59 -10.34
CA PHE A 259 -11.26 0.02 -10.69
C PHE A 259 -11.43 1.43 -11.29
N ILE A 260 -12.34 1.59 -12.24
CA ILE A 260 -12.64 2.91 -12.84
C ILE A 260 -13.16 3.88 -11.78
N ALA A 261 -14.04 3.42 -10.89
CA ALA A 261 -14.58 4.22 -9.81
C ALA A 261 -13.45 4.76 -8.91
N MET A 262 -12.48 3.93 -8.53
CA MET A 262 -11.35 4.35 -7.68
C MET A 262 -10.48 5.44 -8.35
N GLU A 263 -10.24 5.33 -9.66
CA GLU A 263 -9.49 6.36 -10.40
C GLU A 263 -10.26 7.68 -10.43
N ILE A 264 -11.53 7.67 -10.85
CA ILE A 264 -12.39 8.87 -10.91
C ILE A 264 -12.51 9.52 -9.52
N CYS A 265 -12.62 8.70 -8.47
CA CYS A 265 -12.75 9.15 -7.09
C CYS A 265 -11.43 9.59 -6.45
N ALA A 266 -10.27 9.54 -7.13
CA ALA A 266 -8.98 9.85 -6.51
C ALA A 266 -8.95 11.24 -5.85
N ILE A 267 -9.39 12.29 -6.57
CA ILE A 267 -9.43 13.67 -6.03
C ILE A 267 -10.42 13.81 -4.85
N PRO A 268 -11.69 13.39 -4.97
CA PRO A 268 -12.62 13.36 -3.83
C PRO A 268 -12.10 12.56 -2.63
N MET A 269 -11.52 11.39 -2.88
CA MET A 269 -11.01 10.47 -1.86
C MET A 269 -9.90 11.13 -1.04
N ILE A 270 -8.88 11.73 -1.66
CA ILE A 270 -7.84 12.43 -0.89
C ILE A 270 -8.38 13.66 -0.17
N TYR A 271 -9.35 14.38 -0.74
CA TYR A 271 -9.99 15.48 -0.02
C TYR A 271 -10.65 14.99 1.28
N ILE A 272 -11.43 13.90 1.21
CA ILE A 272 -12.08 13.28 2.37
C ILE A 272 -11.03 12.86 3.41
N LEU A 273 -9.97 12.16 2.98
CA LEU A 273 -8.90 11.69 3.87
C LEU A 273 -8.18 12.86 4.55
N LEU A 274 -7.88 13.95 3.82
CA LEU A 274 -7.28 15.15 4.39
C LEU A 274 -8.24 15.89 5.31
N PHE A 275 -9.52 15.95 4.99
CA PHE A 275 -10.53 16.55 5.85
C PHE A 275 -10.59 15.82 7.20
N ILE A 276 -10.66 14.49 7.18
CA ILE A 276 -10.60 13.65 8.39
C ILE A 276 -9.27 13.89 9.11
N SER A 277 -8.15 13.90 8.38
CA SER A 277 -6.81 14.09 8.94
C SER A 277 -6.68 15.38 9.76
N VAL A 278 -7.29 16.47 9.27
CA VAL A 278 -7.25 17.78 9.93
C VAL A 278 -8.22 17.88 11.10
N LYS A 279 -9.35 17.16 11.07
CA LYS A 279 -10.41 17.27 12.10
C LYS A 279 -10.26 16.23 13.22
N LEU A 280 -9.81 15.03 12.91
CA LEU A 280 -9.62 13.96 13.86
C LEU A 280 -8.31 14.16 14.62
N LYS A 281 -8.39 14.20 15.95
CA LYS A 281 -7.20 14.22 16.81
C LYS A 281 -6.55 12.84 16.82
N SER A 282 -5.24 12.79 16.64
CA SER A 282 -4.46 11.55 16.75
C SER A 282 -3.67 11.54 18.06
N PRO A 283 -3.56 10.39 18.76
CA PRO A 283 -2.64 10.24 19.87
C PRO A 283 -1.21 10.62 19.47
N ARG A 284 -0.50 11.32 20.36
CA ARG A 284 0.85 11.85 20.08
C ARG A 284 1.82 10.77 19.59
N TRP A 285 1.77 9.58 20.17
CA TRP A 285 2.64 8.48 19.78
C TRP A 285 2.43 8.03 18.32
N ILE A 286 1.19 8.07 17.80
CA ILE A 286 0.88 7.75 16.39
C ILE A 286 1.26 8.91 15.46
N GLN A 287 1.14 10.15 15.93
CA GLN A 287 1.60 11.31 15.16
C GLN A 287 3.11 11.26 14.92
N GLU A 288 3.87 10.78 15.90
CA GLU A 288 5.33 10.74 15.85
C GLU A 288 5.88 9.45 15.22
N ASN A 289 5.12 8.35 15.26
CA ASN A 289 5.58 7.03 14.81
C ASN A 289 4.62 6.44 13.75
N ASP A 290 5.19 6.03 12.62
CA ASP A 290 4.43 5.55 11.46
C ASP A 290 4.67 4.06 11.21
N ILE A 291 4.07 3.23 12.07
CA ILE A 291 4.16 1.76 12.01
C ILE A 291 3.27 1.13 10.92
N SER A 292 2.52 1.93 10.15
CA SER A 292 1.52 1.41 9.21
C SER A 292 2.15 0.54 8.12
N TYR A 293 3.36 0.89 7.69
CA TYR A 293 4.10 0.12 6.69
C TYR A 293 4.58 -1.23 7.24
N GLY A 294 5.07 -1.25 8.48
CA GLY A 294 5.37 -2.49 9.19
C GLY A 294 4.14 -3.40 9.25
N ILE A 295 2.98 -2.85 9.63
CA ILE A 295 1.74 -3.64 9.67
C ILE A 295 1.41 -4.22 8.30
N TYR A 296 1.49 -3.40 7.25
CA TYR A 296 1.24 -3.85 5.88
C TYR A 296 2.14 -5.01 5.44
N ILE A 297 3.44 -4.95 5.78
CA ILE A 297 4.44 -5.90 5.28
C ILE A 297 4.54 -7.18 6.11
N TYR A 298 4.28 -7.11 7.42
CA TYR A 298 4.29 -8.27 8.31
C TYR A 298 2.95 -9.00 8.38
N ALA A 299 1.83 -8.34 8.01
CA ALA A 299 0.49 -8.94 8.09
C ALA A 299 0.39 -10.28 7.37
N TRP A 300 0.85 -10.35 6.11
CA TRP A 300 0.72 -11.57 5.31
C TRP A 300 1.56 -12.73 5.87
N PRO A 301 2.87 -12.61 6.11
CA PRO A 301 3.65 -13.69 6.72
C PRO A 301 3.08 -14.19 8.05
N ILE A 302 2.60 -13.27 8.90
CA ILE A 302 1.99 -13.63 10.19
C ILE A 302 0.68 -14.38 9.98
N GLN A 303 -0.17 -13.92 9.05
CA GLN A 303 -1.41 -14.62 8.69
C GLN A 303 -1.12 -16.02 8.13
N VAL A 304 -0.05 -16.23 7.36
CA VAL A 304 0.37 -17.56 6.92
C VAL A 304 0.63 -18.48 8.11
N VAL A 305 1.42 -18.03 9.10
CA VAL A 305 1.74 -18.82 10.30
C VAL A 305 0.49 -19.13 11.12
N VAL A 306 -0.36 -18.13 11.35
CA VAL A 306 -1.60 -18.31 12.13
C VAL A 306 -2.57 -19.22 11.40
N ALA A 307 -2.74 -19.08 10.08
CA ALA A 307 -3.60 -19.97 9.28
C ALA A 307 -3.09 -21.41 9.28
N CYS A 308 -1.78 -21.61 9.17
CA CYS A 308 -1.15 -22.93 9.30
C CYS A 308 -1.54 -23.57 10.64
N PHE A 309 -1.36 -22.83 11.75
CA PHE A 309 -1.74 -23.31 13.08
C PHE A 309 -3.24 -23.62 13.18
N TRP A 310 -4.10 -22.75 12.63
CA TRP A 310 -5.56 -22.88 12.63
C TRP A 310 -6.02 -24.16 11.93
N ASN A 311 -5.47 -24.42 10.74
CA ASN A 311 -5.81 -25.56 9.92
C ASN A 311 -5.32 -26.87 10.56
N THR A 312 -4.08 -26.91 11.07
CA THR A 312 -3.52 -28.11 11.71
C THR A 312 -4.29 -28.53 12.96
N HIS A 313 -4.84 -27.59 13.72
CA HIS A 313 -5.59 -27.87 14.95
C HIS A 313 -7.11 -27.88 14.75
N SER A 314 -7.60 -27.80 13.51
CA SER A 314 -9.04 -27.79 13.17
C SER A 314 -9.83 -26.75 13.97
N ILE A 315 -9.24 -25.56 14.22
CA ILE A 315 -9.89 -24.52 15.01
C ILE A 315 -11.08 -23.96 14.20
N PRO A 316 -12.27 -23.75 14.81
CA PRO A 316 -13.40 -23.17 14.11
C PRO A 316 -13.06 -21.85 13.43
N HIS A 317 -13.46 -21.71 12.17
CA HIS A 317 -13.20 -20.49 11.39
C HIS A 317 -14.03 -19.34 11.98
N ASN A 318 -13.38 -18.39 12.64
CA ASN A 318 -13.99 -17.17 13.15
C ASN A 318 -13.17 -15.97 12.70
N LEU A 319 -13.75 -15.18 11.79
CA LEU A 319 -13.07 -14.05 11.15
C LEU A 319 -12.58 -13.01 12.16
N LEU A 320 -13.38 -12.71 13.19
CA LEU A 320 -13.04 -11.68 14.17
C LEU A 320 -11.88 -12.13 15.05
N ILE A 321 -11.94 -13.36 15.59
CA ILE A 321 -10.90 -13.89 16.47
C ILE A 321 -9.59 -14.04 15.70
N TYR A 322 -9.63 -14.63 14.50
CA TYR A 322 -8.45 -14.78 13.65
C TYR A 322 -7.82 -13.43 13.29
N SER A 323 -8.63 -12.46 12.83
CA SER A 323 -8.14 -11.13 12.46
C SER A 323 -7.56 -10.40 13.66
N PHE A 324 -8.16 -10.54 14.84
CA PHE A 324 -7.70 -9.93 16.07
C PHE A 324 -6.34 -10.47 16.52
N ILE A 325 -6.16 -11.80 16.51
CA ILE A 325 -4.88 -12.44 16.81
C ILE A 325 -3.80 -12.00 15.82
N CYS A 326 -4.10 -12.06 14.52
CA CYS A 326 -3.19 -11.61 13.48
C CYS A 326 -2.82 -10.14 13.65
N MET A 327 -3.77 -9.27 14.00
CA MET A 327 -3.54 -7.85 14.25
C MET A 327 -2.58 -7.63 15.42
N ILE A 328 -2.79 -8.30 16.56
CA ILE A 328 -1.92 -8.17 17.73
C ILE A 328 -0.49 -8.57 17.39
N LEU A 329 -0.32 -9.76 16.82
CA LEU A 329 1.00 -10.26 16.42
C LEU A 329 1.66 -9.30 15.43
N THR A 330 0.91 -8.84 14.43
CA THR A 330 1.41 -7.89 13.43
C THR A 330 1.84 -6.56 14.03
N ILE A 331 1.08 -6.02 14.98
CA ILE A 331 1.45 -4.79 15.69
C ILE A 331 2.75 -4.98 16.46
N ILE A 332 2.96 -6.13 17.11
CA ILE A 332 4.20 -6.43 17.85
C ILE A 332 5.41 -6.38 16.90
N PHE A 333 5.38 -7.16 15.82
CA PHE A 333 6.50 -7.20 14.85
C PHE A 333 6.72 -5.86 14.14
N ALA A 334 5.63 -5.19 13.74
CA ALA A 334 5.70 -3.87 13.11
C ALA A 334 6.31 -2.81 14.05
N THR A 335 5.97 -2.86 15.33
CA THR A 335 6.48 -1.91 16.34
C THR A 335 7.97 -2.16 16.62
N ILE A 336 8.37 -3.43 16.77
CA ILE A 336 9.77 -3.83 16.94
C ILE A 336 10.60 -3.37 15.73
N SER A 337 10.15 -3.70 14.51
CA SER A 337 10.77 -3.26 13.26
C SER A 337 10.89 -1.74 13.17
N TRP A 338 9.85 -1.02 13.56
CA TRP A 338 9.84 0.44 13.51
C TRP A 338 10.92 1.05 14.38
N PHE A 339 11.00 0.65 15.66
CA PHE A 339 11.92 1.26 16.61
C PHE A 339 13.37 0.80 16.42
N LEU A 340 13.60 -0.45 16.00
CA LEU A 340 14.94 -0.99 15.84
C LEU A 340 15.56 -0.69 14.47
N ILE A 341 14.74 -0.52 13.41
CA ILE A 341 15.24 -0.48 12.03
C ILE A 341 14.75 0.77 11.30
N GLU A 342 13.43 0.92 11.13
CA GLU A 342 12.89 1.95 10.22
C GLU A 342 13.15 3.38 10.74
N LYS A 343 12.82 3.65 12.00
CA LYS A 343 12.94 4.97 12.60
C LYS A 343 14.39 5.45 12.67
N PRO A 344 15.38 4.66 13.17
CA PRO A 344 16.78 5.10 13.19
C PRO A 344 17.32 5.45 11.79
N ILE A 345 16.98 4.65 10.77
CA ILE A 345 17.41 4.89 9.39
C ILE A 345 16.76 6.16 8.82
N LEU A 346 15.46 6.35 9.05
CA LEU A 346 14.74 7.53 8.60
C LEU A 346 15.24 8.81 9.27
N ASP A 347 15.51 8.76 10.57
CA ASP A 347 16.01 9.91 11.33
C ASP A 347 17.41 10.30 10.87
N LYS A 348 18.31 9.34 10.58
CA LYS A 348 19.64 9.60 10.00
C LYS A 348 19.60 10.23 8.59
N ILE A 349 18.49 10.06 7.87
CA ILE A 349 18.32 10.59 6.50
C ILE A 349 17.59 11.93 6.51
N ARG A 350 16.89 12.25 7.61
CA ARG A 350 16.14 13.50 7.80
C ARG A 350 16.92 14.53 8.60
N GLY A 351 17.80 14.08 9.51
CA GLY A 351 18.88 14.88 10.09
C GLY A 351 19.95 15.18 9.05
#